data_AF-A0A9D4EDP6-F1
#
_entry.id   AF-A0A9D4EDP6-F1
#
_cell.length_a   1.000
_cell.length_b   1.000
_cell.length_c   1.000
_cell.angle_alpha   90.00
_cell.angle_beta   90.00
_cell.angle_gamma   90.00
#
_symmetry.space_group_name_H-M   'P 1'
#
loop_
_entity.id
_entity.type
_entity.pdbx_description
1 polymer ?
#
loop_
_entity_poly.entity_id
_entity_poly.type
_entity_poly.pdbx_seq_one_letter_code
_entity_poly.pdbx_strand_id
1 'polypeptide(L)'
;MRRIDRTVSLPYWDSTLDFEMDNPANTILFSTEFLGNGFGFVTTGPFANWTTSEGQLRRNIGGASRLMTRNAINLILTRCRTSQISRPTATATYELELEHGGPHLWVGGQMRGLNTAAHDPIFFLHHAFIDNIWERFRVRQSSVCRPRRNPSRDYPPATGQHAQNRSMDGLPGYINIDGFRNYWTTTWYRYEPALSCPSCGASPYITCNTARNVCVSTARSVSLQDGSMGARLSLSPVETATSNNAAEARALDERLSVGPVFDAPPDEPRSQRAELASMAEAARVPNASRQKRAIP
;
A
#
# COMPACT_ATOMS: atom_id res chain seq x y z
N MET A 1 -9.77 -12.07 -6.67
CA MET A 1 -8.46 -12.19 -7.36
C MET A 1 -8.14 -13.62 -7.78
N ARG A 2 -7.33 -14.43 -7.06
CA ARG A 2 -6.77 -15.72 -7.58
C ARG A 2 -7.77 -16.82 -8.00
N ARG A 3 -9.05 -16.69 -7.69
CA ARG A 3 -10.15 -17.53 -8.22
C ARG A 3 -10.46 -17.20 -9.70
N ILE A 4 -10.35 -15.93 -10.07
CA ILE A 4 -10.58 -15.37 -11.42
C ILE A 4 -9.30 -15.51 -12.27
N ASP A 5 -8.17 -15.00 -11.78
CA ASP A 5 -6.86 -15.13 -12.45
C ASP A 5 -5.82 -15.65 -11.45
N ARG A 6 -5.45 -16.93 -11.59
CA ARG A 6 -4.48 -17.61 -10.70
C ARG A 6 -3.08 -16.99 -10.72
N THR A 7 -2.76 -16.19 -11.75
CA THR A 7 -1.46 -15.51 -11.96
C THR A 7 -1.38 -14.11 -11.35
N VAL A 8 -2.47 -13.62 -10.73
CA VAL A 8 -2.50 -12.33 -10.03
C VAL A 8 -2.05 -12.50 -8.58
N SER A 9 -0.96 -11.83 -8.23
CA SER A 9 -0.56 -11.50 -6.86
C SER A 9 -1.08 -10.11 -6.50
N LEU A 10 -1.25 -9.82 -5.21
CA LEU A 10 -1.44 -8.45 -4.72
C LEU A 10 -0.08 -7.72 -4.78
N PRO A 11 0.08 -6.63 -5.55
CA PRO A 11 1.26 -5.79 -5.44
C PRO A 11 1.25 -5.00 -4.13
N TYR A 12 2.41 -4.52 -3.69
CA TYR A 12 2.55 -3.62 -2.55
C TYR A 12 2.94 -2.20 -3.01
N TRP A 13 2.54 -1.19 -2.23
CA TRP A 13 2.93 0.20 -2.44
C TRP A 13 4.05 0.60 -1.47
N ASP A 14 5.30 0.55 -1.94
CA ASP A 14 6.45 1.10 -1.19
C ASP A 14 6.40 2.63 -1.23
N SER A 15 5.59 3.20 -0.33
CA SER A 15 5.42 4.65 -0.19
C SER A 15 6.70 5.41 0.18
N THR A 16 7.82 4.72 0.46
CA THR A 16 9.13 5.38 0.60
C THR A 16 9.72 5.80 -0.75
N LEU A 17 9.30 5.19 -1.87
CA LEU A 17 9.69 5.61 -3.22
C LEU A 17 9.05 6.96 -3.59
N ASP A 18 7.81 7.19 -3.14
CA ASP A 18 7.09 8.44 -3.36
C ASP A 18 7.48 9.51 -2.34
N PHE A 19 7.76 9.12 -1.08
CA PHE A 19 8.30 10.05 -0.06
C PHE A 19 9.62 10.69 -0.52
N GLU A 20 10.46 9.94 -1.24
CA GLU A 20 11.73 10.44 -1.77
C GLU A 20 11.57 11.27 -3.06
N MET A 21 10.36 11.50 -3.58
CA MET A 21 10.13 12.43 -4.69
C MET A 21 10.20 13.88 -4.22
N ASP A 22 10.68 14.78 -5.08
CA ASP A 22 10.77 16.22 -4.76
C ASP A 22 9.38 16.88 -4.61
N ASN A 23 8.33 16.24 -5.15
CA ASN A 23 6.92 16.43 -4.75
C ASN A 23 6.17 15.07 -4.77
N PRO A 24 5.91 14.44 -3.61
CA PRO A 24 5.21 13.15 -3.52
C PRO A 24 3.79 13.16 -4.10
N ALA A 25 3.10 14.30 -4.11
CA ALA A 25 1.76 14.41 -4.67
C ALA A 25 1.74 14.28 -6.20
N ASN A 26 2.90 14.31 -6.87
CA ASN A 26 3.05 14.10 -8.31
C ASN A 26 3.31 12.64 -8.70
N THR A 27 3.31 11.67 -7.78
CA THR A 27 3.54 10.25 -8.10
C THR A 27 2.66 9.72 -9.24
N ILE A 28 3.28 8.90 -10.09
CA ILE A 28 2.66 8.12 -11.17
C ILE A 28 1.51 7.23 -10.68
N LEU A 29 1.50 6.82 -9.41
CA LEU A 29 0.47 5.94 -8.85
C LEU A 29 -0.95 6.55 -8.93
N PHE A 30 -1.08 7.88 -8.79
CA PHE A 30 -2.34 8.60 -8.95
C PHE A 30 -2.50 9.16 -10.38
N SER A 31 -2.43 8.25 -11.35
CA SER A 31 -2.67 8.52 -12.78
C SER A 31 -3.69 7.55 -13.36
N THR A 32 -4.19 7.87 -14.56
CA THR A 32 -5.12 7.06 -15.35
C THR A 32 -4.59 5.64 -15.65
N GLU A 33 -3.28 5.42 -15.65
CA GLU A 33 -2.68 4.10 -15.88
C GLU A 33 -2.79 3.17 -14.64
N PHE A 34 -2.89 3.74 -13.43
CA PHE A 34 -2.78 2.99 -12.18
C PHE A 34 -4.03 3.06 -11.29
N LEU A 35 -4.10 4.01 -10.36
CA LEU A 35 -5.19 4.07 -9.38
C LEU A 35 -6.26 5.13 -9.69
N GLY A 36 -6.09 5.90 -10.77
CA GLY A 36 -6.86 7.11 -11.02
C GLY A 36 -6.34 8.31 -10.23
N ASN A 37 -7.00 9.45 -10.43
CA ASN A 37 -6.63 10.74 -9.84
C ASN A 37 -6.62 10.74 -8.30
N GLY A 38 -5.86 11.70 -7.75
CA GLY A 38 -5.57 11.83 -6.31
C GLY A 38 -6.33 12.95 -5.59
N PHE A 39 -7.19 13.70 -6.30
CA PHE A 39 -7.87 14.88 -5.78
C PHE A 39 -9.33 14.88 -6.19
N GLY A 40 -10.22 15.28 -5.28
CA GLY A 40 -11.65 15.28 -5.57
C GLY A 40 -12.20 13.86 -5.69
N PHE A 41 -13.28 13.69 -6.46
CA PHE A 41 -13.84 12.39 -6.78
C PHE A 41 -12.94 11.67 -7.79
N VAL A 42 -12.77 10.36 -7.65
CA VAL A 42 -12.00 9.57 -8.62
C VAL A 42 -12.84 9.40 -9.89
N THR A 43 -12.40 10.03 -10.97
CA THR A 43 -13.06 10.16 -12.28
C THR A 43 -12.22 9.53 -13.40
N THR A 44 -10.98 9.15 -13.11
CA THR A 44 -10.02 8.61 -14.09
C THR A 44 -9.47 7.24 -13.67
N GLY A 45 -8.95 6.49 -14.64
CA GLY A 45 -8.30 5.20 -14.42
C GLY A 45 -9.25 4.05 -14.04
N PRO A 46 -8.71 2.89 -13.63
CA PRO A 46 -9.48 1.66 -13.36
C PRO A 46 -10.52 1.75 -12.24
N PHE A 47 -10.48 2.82 -11.43
CA PHE A 47 -11.39 3.06 -10.31
C PHE A 47 -12.19 4.37 -10.48
N ALA A 48 -12.26 4.89 -11.71
CA ALA A 48 -13.17 5.96 -12.08
C ALA A 48 -14.62 5.62 -11.70
N ASN A 49 -15.30 6.56 -11.03
CA ASN A 49 -16.70 6.43 -10.60
C ASN A 49 -17.00 5.23 -9.69
N TRP A 50 -15.96 4.63 -9.08
CA TRP A 50 -16.11 3.58 -8.07
C TRP A 50 -16.96 4.09 -6.89
N THR A 51 -18.00 3.34 -6.52
CA THR A 51 -18.98 3.72 -5.49
C THR A 51 -19.04 2.68 -4.38
N THR A 52 -19.30 3.15 -3.16
CA THR A 52 -19.35 2.36 -1.91
C THR A 52 -20.46 2.87 -0.99
N SER A 53 -20.62 2.30 0.21
CA SER A 53 -21.57 2.81 1.22
C SER A 53 -21.38 4.29 1.56
N GLU A 54 -20.14 4.79 1.43
CA GLU A 54 -19.74 6.18 1.68
C GLU A 54 -19.92 7.09 0.45
N GLY A 55 -20.58 6.60 -0.61
CA GLY A 55 -20.67 7.25 -1.91
C GLY A 55 -19.46 6.98 -2.81
N GLN A 56 -19.23 7.87 -3.78
CA GLN A 56 -18.13 7.75 -4.74
C GLN A 56 -16.77 7.88 -4.05
N LEU A 57 -15.80 7.09 -4.52
CA LEU A 57 -14.41 7.14 -4.09
C LEU A 57 -13.85 8.55 -4.27
N ARG A 58 -13.28 9.10 -3.20
CA ARG A 58 -12.74 10.46 -3.15
C ARG A 58 -11.34 10.42 -2.56
N ARG A 59 -10.42 11.25 -3.07
CA ARG A 59 -9.06 11.38 -2.55
C ARG A 59 -8.67 12.83 -2.29
N ASN A 60 -7.61 13.02 -1.51
CA ASN A 60 -7.01 14.33 -1.24
C ASN A 60 -5.53 14.15 -0.86
N ILE A 61 -4.74 13.66 -1.81
CA ILE A 61 -3.35 13.26 -1.56
C ILE A 61 -2.49 14.42 -1.06
N GLY A 62 -1.61 14.18 -0.09
CA GLY A 62 -0.82 15.22 0.57
C GLY A 62 -1.63 16.19 1.43
N GLY A 63 -2.91 15.89 1.74
CA GLY A 63 -3.77 16.77 2.54
C GLY A 63 -3.48 16.78 4.04
N ALA A 64 -2.80 15.76 4.57
CA ALA A 64 -2.42 15.62 5.99
C ALA A 64 -1.33 14.56 6.18
N SER A 65 -0.58 14.63 7.29
CA SER A 65 0.46 13.65 7.63
C SER A 65 1.54 13.48 6.53
N ARG A 66 2.26 12.35 6.53
CA ARG A 66 3.29 12.00 5.55
C ARG A 66 3.23 10.52 5.17
N LEU A 67 3.91 10.18 4.08
CA LEU A 67 4.20 8.80 3.72
C LEU A 67 5.23 8.15 4.67
N MET A 68 5.46 6.84 4.53
CA MET A 68 6.48 6.14 5.30
C MET A 68 7.88 6.58 4.87
N THR A 69 8.84 6.54 5.79
CA THR A 69 10.25 6.87 5.49
C THR A 69 11.13 5.64 5.65
N ARG A 70 12.23 5.57 4.88
CA ARG A 70 13.23 4.51 5.04
C ARG A 70 13.88 4.53 6.42
N ASN A 71 14.05 5.72 7.00
CA ASN A 71 14.57 5.87 8.36
C ASN A 71 13.64 5.20 9.39
N ALA A 72 12.33 5.45 9.32
CA ALA A 72 11.36 4.81 10.21
C ALA A 72 11.37 3.28 10.07
N ILE A 73 11.35 2.77 8.83
CA ILE A 73 11.44 1.31 8.58
C ILE A 73 12.76 0.75 9.13
N ASN A 74 13.89 1.43 8.94
CA ASN A 74 15.19 1.00 9.47
C ASN A 74 15.18 0.99 11.01
N LEU A 75 14.61 2.00 11.66
CA LEU A 75 14.45 2.07 13.12
C LEU A 75 13.61 0.89 13.65
N ILE A 76 12.45 0.60 13.04
CA ILE A 76 11.61 -0.57 13.35
C ILE A 76 12.44 -1.86 13.21
N LEU A 77 13.17 -2.02 12.11
CA LEU A 77 14.02 -3.20 11.84
C LEU A 77 15.28 -3.31 12.75
N THR A 78 15.58 -2.32 13.60
CA THR A 78 16.59 -2.50 14.67
C THR A 78 16.08 -3.30 15.87
N ARG A 79 14.75 -3.45 16.03
CA ARG A 79 14.14 -4.18 17.14
C ARG A 79 14.24 -5.70 16.92
N CYS A 80 14.03 -6.47 18.00
CA CYS A 80 14.15 -7.94 17.97
C CYS A 80 12.99 -8.69 18.64
N ARG A 81 11.99 -8.00 19.20
CA ARG A 81 10.74 -8.59 19.72
C ARG A 81 9.53 -7.85 19.18
N THR A 82 8.44 -8.55 18.90
CA THR A 82 7.21 -7.94 18.34
C THR A 82 6.65 -6.87 19.28
N SER A 83 6.72 -7.11 20.59
CA SER A 83 6.37 -6.14 21.64
C SER A 83 7.20 -4.84 21.64
N GLN A 84 8.30 -4.76 20.89
CA GLN A 84 9.06 -3.53 20.69
C GLN A 84 8.61 -2.73 19.46
N ILE A 85 7.73 -3.29 18.62
CA ILE A 85 7.20 -2.65 17.39
C ILE A 85 5.66 -2.59 17.32
N SER A 86 4.95 -3.24 18.24
CA SER A 86 3.50 -3.23 18.36
C SER A 86 3.01 -2.65 19.70
N ARG A 87 1.77 -2.19 19.74
CA ARG A 87 1.07 -1.83 20.98
C ARG A 87 0.91 -3.06 21.91
N PRO A 88 0.76 -2.84 23.23
CA PRO A 88 0.79 -1.56 23.94
C PRO A 88 2.21 -1.12 24.38
N THR A 89 3.27 -1.84 24.00
CA THR A 89 4.60 -1.73 24.61
C THR A 89 5.70 -1.10 23.73
N ALA A 90 5.46 -0.91 22.43
CA ALA A 90 6.38 -0.15 21.58
C ALA A 90 6.40 1.34 21.98
N THR A 91 7.56 1.99 21.82
CA THR A 91 7.62 3.46 21.79
C THR A 91 7.39 3.95 20.36
N ALA A 92 6.81 5.14 20.20
CA ALA A 92 6.43 5.72 18.91
C ALA A 92 7.52 5.64 17.81
N THR A 93 8.80 5.78 18.19
CA THR A 93 9.98 5.67 17.29
C THR A 93 10.12 4.32 16.58
N TYR A 94 9.46 3.27 17.08
CA TYR A 94 9.54 1.89 16.58
C TYR A 94 8.17 1.27 16.31
N GLU A 95 7.08 2.03 16.48
CA GLU A 95 5.70 1.54 16.42
C GLU A 95 5.22 1.44 14.96
N LEU A 96 5.10 0.21 14.44
CA LEU A 96 4.76 -0.03 13.03
C LEU A 96 3.35 0.49 12.69
N GLU A 97 2.40 0.37 13.61
CA GLU A 97 1.02 0.87 13.50
C GLU A 97 0.97 2.42 13.35
N LEU A 98 1.84 3.14 14.05
CA LEU A 98 1.90 4.60 14.01
C LEU A 98 2.44 5.11 12.66
N GLU A 99 3.47 4.46 12.12
CA GLU A 99 4.00 4.76 10.78
C GLU A 99 3.05 4.32 9.66
N HIS A 100 2.34 3.20 9.84
CA HIS A 100 1.26 2.73 8.96
C HIS A 100 0.11 3.75 8.85
N GLY A 101 -0.24 4.45 9.94
CA GLY A 101 -1.24 5.52 9.93
C GLY A 101 -0.87 6.73 9.06
N GLY A 102 0.41 6.90 8.70
CA GLY A 102 0.89 7.99 7.85
C GLY A 102 0.22 8.03 6.47
N PRO A 103 0.46 7.02 5.60
CA PRO A 103 -0.17 6.94 4.28
C PRO A 103 -1.70 6.98 4.28
N HIS A 104 -2.36 6.41 5.30
CA HIS A 104 -3.83 6.50 5.46
C HIS A 104 -4.33 7.96 5.53
N LEU A 105 -3.66 8.79 6.33
CA LEU A 105 -3.97 10.21 6.44
C LEU A 105 -3.52 11.00 5.20
N TRP A 106 -2.40 10.60 4.59
CA TRP A 106 -1.83 11.26 3.42
C TRP A 106 -2.67 11.08 2.14
N VAL A 107 -3.27 9.90 1.89
CA VAL A 107 -4.13 9.70 0.71
C VAL A 107 -5.42 10.51 0.79
N GLY A 108 -5.92 10.75 2.00
CA GLY A 108 -7.15 11.49 2.22
C GLY A 108 -8.42 10.68 1.91
N GLY A 109 -9.57 11.35 1.91
CA GLY A 109 -10.86 10.73 1.58
C GLY A 109 -11.18 9.47 2.40
N GLN A 110 -11.71 8.43 1.75
CA GLN A 110 -12.06 7.15 2.38
C GLN A 110 -10.88 6.53 3.16
N MET A 111 -9.64 6.64 2.67
CA MET A 111 -8.44 6.08 3.32
C MET A 111 -8.18 6.60 4.74
N ARG A 112 -8.77 7.72 5.15
CA ARG A 112 -8.62 8.27 6.51
C ARG A 112 -9.41 7.53 7.59
N GLY A 113 -10.50 6.86 7.23
CA GLY A 113 -11.44 6.27 8.19
C GLY A 113 -11.17 4.80 8.46
N LEU A 114 -11.13 4.39 9.73
CA LEU A 114 -10.84 3.00 10.13
C LEU A 114 -11.80 1.99 9.48
N ASN A 115 -13.08 2.33 9.40
CA ASN A 115 -14.13 1.47 8.82
C ASN A 115 -14.30 1.65 7.31
N THR A 116 -13.66 2.66 6.71
CA THR A 116 -13.92 3.09 5.32
C THR A 116 -12.69 2.99 4.42
N ALA A 117 -11.49 2.82 4.97
CA ALA A 117 -10.26 2.84 4.16
C ALA A 117 -10.22 1.73 3.11
N ALA A 118 -10.76 0.55 3.41
CA ALA A 118 -10.88 -0.57 2.47
C ALA A 118 -11.77 -0.30 1.25
N HIS A 119 -12.49 0.84 1.21
CA HIS A 119 -13.24 1.31 0.04
C HIS A 119 -12.36 1.95 -1.04
N ASP A 120 -11.12 2.33 -0.71
CA ASP A 120 -10.11 2.67 -1.72
C ASP A 120 -9.22 1.44 -2.00
N PRO A 121 -9.14 0.94 -3.24
CA PRO A 121 -8.28 -0.20 -3.58
C PRO A 121 -6.79 -0.04 -3.20
N ILE A 122 -6.29 1.19 -3.00
CA ILE A 122 -4.93 1.41 -2.48
C ILE A 122 -4.71 0.83 -1.07
N PHE A 123 -5.77 0.63 -0.29
CA PHE A 123 -5.73 0.01 1.04
C PHE A 123 -4.97 -1.33 1.01
N PHE A 124 -5.29 -2.18 0.05
CA PHE A 124 -4.69 -3.51 -0.06
C PHE A 124 -3.20 -3.43 -0.46
N LEU A 125 -2.82 -2.46 -1.29
CA LEU A 125 -1.42 -2.21 -1.67
C LEU A 125 -0.61 -1.67 -0.48
N HIS A 126 -1.20 -0.79 0.34
CA HIS A 126 -0.59 -0.27 1.56
C HIS A 126 -0.39 -1.35 2.61
N HIS A 127 -1.43 -2.14 2.92
CA HIS A 127 -1.32 -3.24 3.88
C HIS A 127 -0.38 -4.36 3.40
N ALA A 128 -0.28 -4.63 2.10
CA ALA A 128 0.75 -5.50 1.55
C ALA A 128 2.19 -4.95 1.73
N PHE A 129 2.37 -3.62 1.86
CA PHE A 129 3.67 -3.03 2.21
C PHE A 129 3.95 -3.09 3.71
N ILE A 130 2.93 -2.99 4.57
CA ILE A 130 3.10 -3.23 6.01
C ILE A 130 3.50 -4.68 6.28
N ASP A 131 2.87 -5.65 5.60
CA ASP A 131 3.24 -7.06 5.72
C ASP A 131 4.65 -7.35 5.14
N ASN A 132 5.09 -6.64 4.08
CA ASN A 132 6.50 -6.65 3.65
C ASN A 132 7.46 -6.26 4.77
N ILE A 133 7.16 -5.18 5.51
CA ILE A 133 7.98 -4.70 6.62
C ILE A 133 7.95 -5.69 7.81
N TRP A 134 6.79 -6.27 8.10
CA TRP A 134 6.60 -7.31 9.12
C TRP A 134 7.39 -8.59 8.81
N GLU A 135 7.34 -9.11 7.59
CA GLU A 135 8.12 -10.30 7.21
C GLU A 135 9.63 -9.99 7.19
N ARG A 136 10.06 -8.79 6.77
CA ARG A 136 11.45 -8.33 6.91
C ARG A 136 11.90 -8.30 8.38
N PHE A 137 11.03 -7.91 9.30
CA PHE A 137 11.29 -7.98 10.74
C PHE A 137 11.41 -9.43 11.22
N ARG A 138 10.47 -10.32 10.86
CA ARG A 138 10.49 -11.75 11.22
C ARG A 138 11.73 -12.49 10.67
N VAL A 139 12.18 -12.16 9.46
CA VAL A 139 13.44 -12.69 8.90
C VAL A 139 14.64 -12.22 9.73
N ARG A 140 14.68 -10.97 10.19
CA ARG A 140 15.75 -10.48 11.08
C ARG A 140 15.71 -11.09 12.48
N GLN A 141 14.52 -11.35 13.02
CA GLN A 141 14.34 -12.05 14.30
C GLN A 141 15.00 -13.44 14.34
N SER A 142 14.89 -14.20 13.23
CA SER A 142 15.46 -15.54 13.13
C SER A 142 16.94 -15.56 12.71
N SER A 143 17.37 -14.65 11.83
CA SER A 143 18.73 -14.63 11.26
C SER A 143 19.73 -13.72 11.98
N VAL A 144 19.35 -12.46 12.26
CA VAL A 144 20.23 -11.38 12.73
C VAL A 144 20.21 -11.23 14.25
N CYS A 145 19.03 -11.26 14.87
CA CYS A 145 18.88 -11.03 16.32
C CYS A 145 19.64 -12.06 17.18
N ARG A 146 20.10 -11.61 18.35
CA ARG A 146 20.84 -12.43 19.33
C ARG A 146 20.21 -12.27 20.73
N PRO A 147 19.84 -13.37 21.41
CA PRO A 147 19.68 -14.72 20.86
C PRO A 147 18.65 -14.72 19.71
N ARG A 148 18.78 -15.69 18.79
CA ARG A 148 17.81 -15.88 17.69
C ARG A 148 16.42 -16.13 18.27
N ARG A 149 15.38 -15.60 17.61
CA ARG A 149 13.97 -15.80 17.99
C ARG A 149 13.29 -16.74 17.00
N ASN A 150 12.22 -17.40 17.45
CA ASN A 150 11.26 -18.05 16.57
C ASN A 150 10.10 -17.06 16.34
N PRO A 151 9.95 -16.46 15.14
CA PRO A 151 8.93 -15.45 14.90
C PRO A 151 7.51 -15.96 15.16
N SER A 152 7.23 -17.22 14.79
CA SER A 152 5.94 -17.89 15.04
C SER A 152 5.64 -18.21 16.51
N ARG A 153 6.44 -17.70 17.46
CA ARG A 153 6.18 -17.77 18.91
C ARG A 153 6.48 -16.45 19.65
N ASP A 154 6.92 -15.39 18.97
CA ASP A 154 7.22 -14.10 19.60
C ASP A 154 5.99 -13.17 19.54
N TYR A 155 4.84 -13.70 19.98
CA TYR A 155 3.58 -12.97 20.07
C TYR A 155 3.63 -12.00 21.27
N PRO A 156 3.17 -10.74 21.16
CA PRO A 156 3.18 -9.80 22.27
C PRO A 156 2.19 -10.22 23.38
N PRO A 157 2.36 -9.75 24.64
CA PRO A 157 1.46 -10.05 25.76
C PRO A 157 0.15 -9.25 25.67
N ALA A 158 -0.59 -9.43 24.57
CA ALA A 158 -1.83 -8.74 24.27
C ALA A 158 -3.06 -9.52 24.79
N THR A 159 -4.15 -8.79 25.03
CA THR A 159 -5.36 -9.29 25.71
C THR A 159 -6.64 -8.88 24.96
N GLY A 160 -7.80 -9.35 25.43
CA GLY A 160 -9.09 -9.04 24.80
C GLY A 160 -9.16 -9.52 23.35
N GLN A 161 -9.58 -8.65 22.43
CA GLN A 161 -9.67 -8.98 21.00
C GLN A 161 -8.31 -9.33 20.36
N HIS A 162 -7.21 -8.85 20.95
CA HIS A 162 -5.84 -9.12 20.50
C HIS A 162 -5.17 -10.26 21.28
N ALA A 163 -5.91 -11.03 22.09
CA ALA A 163 -5.33 -12.19 22.77
C ALA A 163 -4.90 -13.27 21.76
N GLN A 164 -3.76 -13.91 22.02
CA GLN A 164 -3.09 -14.86 21.11
C GLN A 164 -4.01 -15.99 20.58
N ASN A 165 -4.94 -16.44 21.43
CA ASN A 165 -5.87 -17.55 21.19
C ASN A 165 -7.29 -17.10 20.79
N ARG A 166 -7.53 -15.81 20.60
CA ARG A 166 -8.83 -15.25 20.16
C ARG A 166 -8.96 -15.49 18.64
N SER A 167 -10.13 -15.97 18.19
CA SER A 167 -10.46 -16.12 16.76
C SER A 167 -10.34 -14.80 16.00
N MET A 168 -9.87 -14.78 14.76
CA MET A 168 -9.85 -13.54 13.97
C MET A 168 -11.26 -13.19 13.46
N ASP A 169 -11.70 -11.95 13.69
CA ASP A 169 -13.00 -11.47 13.18
C ASP A 169 -13.02 -11.47 11.65
N GLY A 170 -14.14 -11.89 11.06
CA GLY A 170 -14.27 -12.09 9.61
C GLY A 170 -13.49 -13.29 9.03
N LEU A 171 -12.65 -13.97 9.83
CA LEU A 171 -11.77 -15.07 9.39
C LEU A 171 -12.06 -16.37 10.19
N PRO A 172 -13.23 -17.00 10.00
CA PRO A 172 -13.64 -18.18 10.75
C PRO A 172 -12.66 -19.35 10.54
N GLY A 173 -12.30 -20.01 11.65
CA GLY A 173 -11.35 -21.12 11.68
C GLY A 173 -9.88 -20.73 11.92
N TYR A 174 -9.58 -19.43 12.05
CA TYR A 174 -8.25 -18.94 12.44
C TYR A 174 -8.26 -18.20 13.77
N ILE A 175 -7.17 -18.29 14.53
CA ILE A 175 -6.88 -17.49 15.73
C ILE A 175 -5.72 -16.52 15.48
N ASN A 176 -5.61 -15.47 16.30
CA ASN A 176 -4.64 -14.38 16.10
C ASN A 176 -3.17 -14.81 15.90
N ILE A 177 -2.70 -15.87 16.57
CA ILE A 177 -1.33 -16.41 16.35
C ILE A 177 -1.15 -17.09 14.99
N ASP A 178 -2.23 -17.44 14.28
CA ASP A 178 -2.09 -18.08 12.97
C ASP A 178 -1.45 -17.14 11.94
N GLY A 179 -1.66 -15.82 12.06
CA GLY A 179 -0.93 -14.82 11.26
C GLY A 179 0.59 -14.83 11.47
N PHE A 180 1.07 -15.28 12.64
CA PHE A 180 2.49 -15.35 12.96
C PHE A 180 3.16 -16.63 12.42
N ARG A 181 2.41 -17.58 11.83
CA ARG A 181 2.97 -18.82 11.28
C ARG A 181 3.89 -18.55 10.09
N ASN A 182 5.00 -19.27 9.99
CA ASN A 182 5.89 -19.22 8.81
C ASN A 182 5.23 -19.82 7.54
N TYR A 183 4.15 -20.59 7.71
CA TYR A 183 3.37 -21.23 6.64
C TYR A 183 2.99 -20.27 5.51
N TRP A 184 2.65 -19.01 5.82
CA TRP A 184 2.27 -18.02 4.82
C TRP A 184 3.41 -17.71 3.85
N THR A 185 4.59 -17.35 4.37
CA THR A 185 5.77 -17.01 3.58
C THR A 185 6.60 -18.22 3.10
N THR A 186 6.30 -19.44 3.56
CA THR A 186 6.84 -20.67 2.96
C THR A 186 5.99 -21.27 1.84
N THR A 187 4.70 -20.92 1.75
CA THR A 187 3.73 -21.70 0.95
C THR A 187 2.80 -20.85 0.08
N TRP A 188 2.43 -19.63 0.49
CA TRP A 188 1.38 -18.85 -0.20
C TRP A 188 1.92 -17.66 -0.99
N TYR A 189 2.92 -16.97 -0.46
CA TYR A 189 3.54 -15.81 -1.09
C TYR A 189 4.98 -15.62 -0.63
N ARG A 190 5.68 -14.72 -1.31
CA ARG A 190 6.96 -14.12 -0.90
C ARG A 190 6.98 -12.69 -1.42
N TYR A 191 7.72 -11.82 -0.77
CA TYR A 191 8.00 -10.49 -1.30
C TYR A 191 9.24 -10.48 -2.18
N GLU A 192 9.27 -9.53 -3.12
CA GLU A 192 10.51 -9.12 -3.77
C GLU A 192 11.31 -8.18 -2.84
N PRO A 193 12.65 -8.11 -2.98
CA PRO A 193 13.48 -7.23 -2.16
C PRO A 193 13.22 -5.75 -2.44
N ALA A 194 13.54 -4.90 -1.47
CA ALA A 194 13.51 -3.44 -1.66
C ALA A 194 14.48 -3.01 -2.78
N LEU A 195 14.06 -2.02 -3.56
CA LEU A 195 14.78 -1.59 -4.76
C LEU A 195 16.02 -0.76 -4.43
N SER A 196 17.09 -0.94 -5.22
CA SER A 196 18.36 -0.22 -5.07
C SER A 196 18.83 0.39 -6.39
N CYS A 197 19.49 1.54 -6.30
CA CYS A 197 20.27 2.10 -7.41
C CYS A 197 21.40 1.14 -7.85
N PRO A 198 21.88 1.24 -9.10
CA PRO A 198 21.40 2.15 -10.15
C PRO A 198 20.15 1.64 -10.89
N SER A 199 19.80 0.34 -10.76
CA SER A 199 18.80 -0.29 -11.64
C SER A 199 17.35 -0.07 -11.21
N CYS A 200 17.06 0.13 -9.92
CA CYS A 200 15.72 0.34 -9.38
C CYS A 200 14.65 -0.64 -9.90
N GLY A 201 15.03 -1.92 -10.06
CA GLY A 201 14.15 -2.99 -10.56
C GLY A 201 13.86 -2.96 -12.06
N ALA A 202 14.51 -2.06 -12.83
CA ALA A 202 14.28 -1.84 -14.26
C ALA A 202 12.80 -1.52 -14.62
N SER A 203 12.08 -0.89 -13.70
CA SER A 203 10.71 -0.41 -13.93
C SER A 203 10.75 0.92 -14.70
N PRO A 204 9.89 1.14 -15.73
CA PRO A 204 9.77 2.45 -16.36
C PRO A 204 9.11 3.51 -15.43
N TYR A 205 8.53 3.06 -14.31
CA TYR A 205 7.81 3.91 -13.35
C TYR A 205 8.63 4.26 -12.10
N ILE A 206 9.91 3.83 -12.04
CA ILE A 206 10.80 4.03 -10.87
C ILE A 206 12.21 4.33 -11.39
N THR A 207 12.82 5.42 -10.92
CA THR A 207 14.14 5.87 -11.37
C THR A 207 15.13 6.01 -10.21
N CYS A 208 16.43 5.96 -10.50
CA CYS A 208 17.47 6.27 -9.51
C CYS A 208 17.71 7.79 -9.48
N ASN A 209 17.40 8.45 -8.35
CA ASN A 209 17.98 9.74 -8.04
C ASN A 209 19.46 9.52 -7.68
N THR A 210 20.34 9.75 -8.65
CA THR A 210 21.78 9.46 -8.55
C THR A 210 22.51 10.36 -7.55
N ALA A 211 22.04 11.60 -7.35
CA ALA A 211 22.62 12.53 -6.38
C ALA A 211 22.38 12.10 -4.92
N ARG A 212 21.21 11.53 -4.63
CA ARG A 212 20.87 10.95 -3.31
C ARG A 212 21.18 9.44 -3.22
N ASN A 213 21.53 8.77 -4.32
CA ASN A 213 21.66 7.31 -4.47
C ASN A 213 20.42 6.53 -3.98
N VAL A 214 19.22 7.03 -4.31
CA VAL A 214 17.93 6.46 -3.91
C VAL A 214 17.03 6.19 -5.10
N CYS A 215 16.32 5.07 -5.09
CA CYS A 215 15.19 4.87 -6.00
C CYS A 215 14.02 5.77 -5.60
N VAL A 216 13.36 6.38 -6.58
CA VAL A 216 12.18 7.25 -6.42
C VAL A 216 11.14 6.88 -7.48
N SER A 217 9.86 7.06 -7.18
CA SER A 217 8.79 6.93 -8.19
C SER A 217 8.91 8.00 -9.27
N THR A 218 8.51 7.70 -10.50
CA THR A 218 8.37 8.74 -11.53
C THR A 218 7.19 9.65 -11.23
N ALA A 219 7.27 10.91 -11.68
CA ALA A 219 6.12 11.79 -11.70
C ALA A 219 5.15 11.41 -12.83
N ARG A 220 3.84 11.54 -12.60
CA ARG A 220 2.85 11.45 -13.68
C ARG A 220 3.01 12.60 -14.66
N SER A 221 2.72 12.35 -15.94
CA SER A 221 2.57 13.40 -16.93
C SER A 221 1.34 14.26 -16.60
N VAL A 222 1.56 15.47 -16.13
CA VAL A 222 0.51 16.50 -16.05
C VAL A 222 0.43 17.17 -17.42
N SER A 223 -0.64 16.90 -18.17
CA SER A 223 -0.89 17.56 -19.45
C SER A 223 -1.45 18.96 -19.19
N LEU A 224 -0.59 19.97 -19.29
CA LEU A 224 -1.02 21.37 -19.30
C LEU A 224 -1.87 21.61 -20.56
N GLN A 225 -3.10 22.12 -20.39
CA GLN A 225 -3.97 22.49 -21.50
C GLN A 225 -3.61 23.88 -22.05
N ASP A 226 -2.41 24.02 -22.60
CA ASP A 226 -2.16 24.95 -23.70
C ASP A 226 -1.01 24.42 -24.59
N GLY A 227 -1.05 24.75 -25.88
CA GLY A 227 -0.29 24.09 -26.96
C GLY A 227 1.22 24.38 -27.01
N SER A 228 1.85 24.74 -25.89
CA SER A 228 3.27 25.07 -25.83
C SER A 228 4.14 23.86 -25.48
N MET A 229 5.13 23.55 -26.32
CA MET A 229 6.18 22.60 -25.95
C MET A 229 7.20 23.27 -25.03
N GLY A 230 7.24 22.84 -23.77
CA GLY A 230 8.48 22.79 -23.00
C GLY A 230 8.53 23.58 -21.70
N ALA A 231 8.31 22.88 -20.59
CA ALA A 231 9.02 23.15 -19.34
C ALA A 231 9.23 21.83 -18.57
N ARG A 232 10.49 21.42 -18.35
CA ARG A 232 10.80 20.57 -17.19
C ARG A 232 10.80 21.51 -15.99
N LEU A 233 9.78 21.40 -15.12
CA LEU A 233 9.66 22.23 -13.92
C LEU A 233 10.78 21.90 -12.92
N SER A 234 11.91 22.60 -13.06
CA SER A 234 13.06 22.58 -12.16
C SER A 234 12.80 23.50 -10.97
N LEU A 235 12.16 22.97 -9.93
CA LEU A 235 11.99 23.68 -8.65
C LEU A 235 13.25 23.51 -7.77
N SER A 236 13.53 24.49 -6.90
CA SER A 236 14.83 24.56 -6.22
C SER A 236 14.92 23.62 -4.99
N PRO A 237 16.13 23.20 -4.57
CA PRO A 237 16.27 22.17 -3.52
C PRO A 237 16.00 22.63 -2.07
N VAL A 238 15.43 23.82 -1.85
CA VAL A 238 15.42 24.50 -0.53
C VAL A 238 14.03 24.98 -0.13
N GLU A 239 13.10 24.04 0.08
CA GLU A 239 11.86 24.25 0.89
C GLU A 239 11.10 22.93 1.15
N THR A 240 11.17 21.95 0.24
CA THR A 240 10.34 20.73 0.22
C THR A 240 10.84 19.58 1.11
N ALA A 241 10.82 19.79 2.43
CA ALA A 241 10.94 18.71 3.42
C ALA A 241 9.71 18.55 4.33
N THR A 242 8.82 19.56 4.37
CA THR A 242 7.64 19.60 5.27
C THR A 242 6.40 20.27 4.66
N SER A 243 6.47 20.79 3.43
CA SER A 243 5.38 21.52 2.78
C SER A 243 4.41 20.61 2.01
N ASN A 244 3.13 20.73 2.34
CA ASN A 244 2.03 20.02 1.67
C ASN A 244 1.59 20.76 0.40
N ASN A 245 2.29 20.58 -0.72
CA ASN A 245 1.94 21.19 -2.03
C ASN A 245 0.68 20.57 -2.70
N ALA A 246 -0.27 20.10 -1.89
CA ALA A 246 -1.59 19.61 -2.31
C ALA A 246 -2.53 20.75 -2.79
N ALA A 247 -2.16 22.02 -2.62
CA ALA A 247 -2.94 23.14 -3.13
C ALA A 247 -2.83 23.27 -4.66
N GLU A 248 -1.62 23.22 -5.19
CA GLU A 248 -1.31 23.42 -6.62
C GLU A 248 -1.93 22.31 -7.48
N ALA A 249 -1.81 21.06 -7.02
CA ALA A 249 -2.29 19.89 -7.77
C ALA A 249 -3.82 19.69 -7.72
N ARG A 250 -4.56 20.42 -6.85
CA ARG A 250 -6.04 20.43 -6.84
C ARG A 250 -6.64 21.29 -7.96
N ALA A 251 -5.89 22.23 -8.53
CA ALA A 251 -6.41 23.21 -9.50
C ALA A 251 -6.68 22.63 -10.91
N LEU A 252 -6.55 21.32 -11.09
CA LEU A 252 -6.44 20.65 -12.40
C LEU A 252 -7.56 19.64 -12.69
N ASP A 253 -8.49 19.39 -11.76
CA ASP A 253 -9.32 18.18 -11.78
C ASP A 253 -10.76 18.42 -11.26
N GLU A 254 -11.63 18.94 -12.12
CA GLU A 254 -13.07 19.07 -11.85
C GLU A 254 -13.95 18.53 -12.99
N ARG A 255 -15.10 17.94 -12.58
CA ARG A 255 -16.30 17.53 -13.36
C ARG A 255 -16.31 16.10 -13.92
N LEU A 256 -17.21 15.26 -13.40
CA LEU A 256 -18.40 14.68 -14.10
C LEU A 256 -19.17 13.71 -13.15
N SER A 257 -20.27 13.10 -13.62
CA SER A 257 -21.36 12.55 -12.79
C SER A 257 -21.53 11.00 -12.81
N VAL A 258 -22.35 10.51 -11.88
CA VAL A 258 -22.46 9.10 -11.41
C VAL A 258 -23.49 8.25 -12.17
N GLY A 259 -23.27 6.93 -12.24
CA GLY A 259 -24.23 5.90 -12.67
C GLY A 259 -24.42 4.76 -11.63
N PRO A 260 -25.38 3.82 -11.84
CA PRO A 260 -25.84 2.85 -10.82
C PRO A 260 -24.96 1.58 -10.67
N VAL A 261 -25.28 0.76 -9.65
CA VAL A 261 -24.45 -0.32 -9.05
C VAL A 261 -25.20 -1.64 -8.95
N PHE A 262 -24.51 -2.79 -9.07
CA PHE A 262 -25.00 -4.15 -8.74
C PHE A 262 -23.86 -5.09 -8.25
N ASP A 263 -24.22 -6.22 -7.63
CA ASP A 263 -23.36 -7.03 -6.72
C ASP A 263 -22.79 -8.36 -7.29
N ALA A 264 -21.92 -9.02 -6.50
CA ALA A 264 -21.34 -10.37 -6.69
C ALA A 264 -21.29 -11.14 -5.34
N PRO A 265 -21.10 -12.50 -5.27
CA PRO A 265 -19.79 -13.20 -5.36
C PRO A 265 -20.00 -14.58 -6.08
N PRO A 266 -19.50 -15.80 -5.70
CA PRO A 266 -18.37 -16.31 -4.87
C PRO A 266 -17.42 -17.29 -5.65
N ASP A 267 -16.59 -18.10 -4.95
CA ASP A 267 -16.20 -19.50 -5.35
C ASP A 267 -15.18 -20.18 -4.36
N GLU A 268 -15.55 -21.14 -3.49
CA GLU A 268 -14.56 -21.88 -2.65
C GLU A 268 -14.89 -23.39 -2.47
N PRO A 269 -13.90 -24.31 -2.50
CA PRO A 269 -14.14 -25.75 -2.31
C PRO A 269 -14.79 -26.18 -0.97
N ARG A 270 -14.96 -25.28 0.01
CA ARG A 270 -15.62 -25.58 1.29
C ARG A 270 -17.08 -25.14 1.39
N SER A 271 -17.63 -24.51 0.35
CA SER A 271 -19.04 -24.06 0.30
C SER A 271 -19.94 -24.92 -0.60
N GLN A 272 -19.61 -26.19 -0.81
CA GLN A 272 -20.41 -27.12 -1.64
C GLN A 272 -21.73 -27.56 -0.97
N ARG A 273 -22.69 -26.63 -0.83
CA ARG A 273 -24.14 -26.94 -0.77
C ARG A 273 -25.07 -25.74 -1.01
N ALA A 274 -24.70 -24.86 -1.92
CA ALA A 274 -25.63 -23.97 -2.63
C ALA A 274 -25.09 -23.70 -4.04
N GLU A 275 -25.98 -23.47 -4.99
CA GLU A 275 -25.71 -23.34 -6.43
C GLU A 275 -25.97 -21.90 -6.89
N LEU A 276 -25.16 -21.37 -7.81
CA LEU A 276 -25.53 -20.59 -9.01
C LEU A 276 -24.29 -19.90 -9.62
N ALA A 277 -24.42 -19.34 -10.83
CA ALA A 277 -23.30 -19.18 -11.76
C ALA A 277 -23.19 -17.83 -12.49
N SER A 278 -22.01 -17.60 -13.09
CA SER A 278 -21.74 -16.70 -14.21
C SER A 278 -21.74 -15.18 -13.97
N MET A 279 -20.53 -14.61 -13.77
CA MET A 279 -20.14 -13.28 -14.27
C MET A 279 -18.66 -13.32 -14.72
N ALA A 280 -18.27 -12.42 -15.64
CA ALA A 280 -17.00 -12.52 -16.37
C ALA A 280 -16.12 -11.25 -16.28
N GLU A 281 -14.82 -11.44 -16.58
CA GLU A 281 -13.83 -10.43 -16.97
C GLU A 281 -13.57 -9.26 -15.99
N ALA A 282 -12.68 -9.46 -15.01
CA ALA A 282 -12.10 -8.36 -14.22
C ALA A 282 -10.91 -7.72 -14.98
N ALA A 283 -11.00 -6.42 -15.27
CA ALA A 283 -9.94 -5.69 -15.97
C ALA A 283 -8.60 -5.73 -15.20
N ARG A 284 -7.50 -6.07 -15.90
CA ARG A 284 -6.16 -6.14 -15.32
C ARG A 284 -5.58 -4.75 -15.14
N VAL A 285 -5.57 -4.25 -13.90
CA VAL A 285 -4.75 -3.08 -13.51
C VAL A 285 -3.27 -3.37 -13.83
N PRO A 286 -2.55 -2.48 -14.53
CA PRO A 286 -1.12 -2.62 -14.74
C PRO A 286 -0.35 -2.75 -13.43
N ASN A 287 0.58 -3.70 -13.36
CA ASN A 287 1.34 -3.97 -12.15
C ASN A 287 2.40 -2.86 -11.98
N ALA A 288 2.18 -1.92 -11.06
CA ALA A 288 3.07 -0.77 -10.82
C ALA A 288 4.52 -1.17 -10.56
N SER A 289 4.71 -2.28 -9.85
CA SER A 289 5.90 -3.12 -9.95
C SER A 289 5.74 -4.11 -11.12
N ARG A 290 6.51 -3.96 -12.21
CA ARG A 290 6.55 -4.94 -13.33
C ARG A 290 7.28 -6.25 -12.95
N GLN A 291 6.87 -6.82 -11.83
CA GLN A 291 7.60 -7.83 -11.07
C GLN A 291 6.66 -9.01 -10.79
N LYS A 292 6.66 -9.98 -11.72
CA LYS A 292 5.96 -11.26 -11.59
C LYS A 292 6.96 -12.39 -11.39
N ARG A 293 7.07 -12.91 -10.17
CA ARG A 293 7.44 -14.31 -9.93
C ARG A 293 6.55 -14.95 -8.88
N ALA A 294 5.38 -15.43 -9.31
CA ALA A 294 4.87 -16.68 -8.75
C ALA A 294 5.77 -17.82 -9.24
N ILE A 295 6.14 -18.72 -8.33
CA ILE A 295 6.64 -20.07 -8.63
C ILE A 295 5.59 -20.99 -7.97
N PRO A 296 5.24 -22.15 -8.55
CA PRO A 296 4.13 -22.99 -8.08
C PRO A 296 4.16 -23.33 -6.59
#